data_AF-A0A957CXI1-F1
#
_entry.id   AF-A0A957CXI1-F1
#
_cell.length_a   1.000
_cell.length_b   1.000
_cell.length_c   1.000
_cell.angle_alpha   90.00
_cell.angle_beta   90.00
_cell.angle_gamma   90.00
#
_symmetry.space_group_name_H-M   'P 1'
#
loop_
_entity.id
_entity.type
_entity.pdbx_description
1 polymer ?
#
loop_
_entity_poly.entity_id
_entity_poly.type
_entity_poly.pdbx_seq_one_letter_code
_entity_poly.pdbx_strand_id
1 'polypeptide(L)' 'MMDYNIYMLRVWKEEGKQNPNPLRVSIENPNSGTRVGFTDWESLIAYLNRQTVDRKKPIAIR' A
#
# COMPACT_ATOMS: atom_id res chain seq x y z
N MET A 1 -21.78 -6.19 -9.14
CA MET A 1 -21.21 -5.10 -8.31
C MET A 1 -19.72 -5.05 -8.58
N MET A 2 -19.15 -3.87 -8.86
CA MET A 2 -17.70 -3.73 -8.89
C MET A 2 -17.22 -3.60 -7.44
N ASP A 3 -16.39 -4.55 -6.99
CA ASP A 3 -15.75 -4.48 -5.68
C ASP A 3 -14.60 -3.47 -5.75
N TYR A 4 -14.81 -2.30 -5.14
CA TYR A 4 -13.77 -1.28 -5.01
C TYR A 4 -12.99 -1.48 -3.71
N ASN A 5 -11.68 -1.30 -3.79
CA ASN A 5 -10.83 -1.21 -2.61
C ASN A 5 -10.50 0.25 -2.36
N ILE A 6 -10.83 0.72 -1.16
CA ILE A 6 -10.55 2.07 -0.72
C ILE A 6 -9.40 1.98 0.28
N TYR A 7 -8.38 2.82 0.08
CA TYR A 7 -7.26 2.98 0.99
C TYR A 7 -7.08 4.46 1.30
N MET A 8 -6.70 4.76 2.53
CA MET A 8 -6.25 6.10 2.89
C MET A 8 -4.73 6.18 2.65
N LEU A 9 -4.31 7.09 1.78
CA LEU A 9 -2.90 7.35 1.50
C LEU A 9 -2.41 8.52 2.35
N ARG A 10 -1.29 8.33 3.05
CA ARG A 10 -0.57 9.40 3.75
C ARG A 10 0.83 9.53 3.16
N VAL A 11 1.22 10.77 2.85
CA VAL A 11 2.56 11.12 2.35
C VAL A 11 3.11 12.21 3.25
N TRP A 12 4.35 12.04 3.72
CA TRP A 12 5.01 13.05 4.53
C TRP A 12 6.52 13.03 4.29
N LYS A 13 7.18 14.12 4.68
CA LYS A 13 8.65 14.17 4.76
C LYS A 13 9.04 13.96 6.21
N GLU A 14 9.96 13.05 6.45
CA GLU A 14 10.55 12.83 7.76
C GLU A 14 11.69 13.84 7.95
N GLU A 15 11.52 14.77 8.89
CA GLU A 15 12.55 15.75 9.24
C GLU A 15 13.54 15.12 10.23
N GLY A 16 14.73 14.75 9.76
CA GLY A 16 15.76 14.22 10.64
C GLY A 16 16.78 13.30 9.96
N LYS A 17 18.06 13.59 10.24
CA LYS A 17 19.32 12.85 9.98
C LYS A 17 19.50 12.20 8.61
N GLN A 18 20.43 12.78 7.83
CA GLN A 18 21.31 12.14 6.82
C GLN A 18 20.68 11.17 5.80
N ASN A 19 19.36 11.07 5.72
CA ASN A 19 18.70 10.17 4.82
C ASN A 19 18.54 10.88 3.47
N PRO A 20 19.17 10.40 2.39
CA PRO A 20 19.04 11.01 1.07
C PRO A 20 17.59 10.98 0.55
N ASN A 21 16.73 10.13 1.12
CA ASN A 21 15.31 10.08 0.80
C ASN A 21 14.42 10.29 2.04
N PRO A 22 14.01 11.53 2.32
CA PRO A 22 13.14 11.85 3.46
C PRO A 22 11.67 11.53 3.20
N LEU A 23 11.30 11.08 1.99
CA LEU A 23 9.92 10.77 1.68
C LEU A 23 9.48 9.51 2.44
N ARG A 24 8.31 9.60 3.06
CA ARG A 24 7.61 8.47 3.66
C ARG A 24 6.19 8.43 3.13
N VAL A 25 5.73 7.21 2.91
CA VAL A 25 4.39 6.96 2.41
C VAL A 25 3.78 5.84 3.23
N SER A 26 2.50 5.90 3.54
CA SER A 26 1.77 4.78 4.13
C SER A 26 0.40 4.68 3.54
N ILE A 27 -0.13 3.46 3.46
CA ILE A 27 -1.54 3.23 3.18
C ILE A 27 -2.22 2.58 4.39
N GLU A 28 -3.49 2.88 4.55
CA GLU A 28 -4.34 2.28 5.56
C GLU A 28 -5.61 1.74 4.93
N ASN A 29 -5.99 0.52 5.30
CA ASN A 29 -7.27 -0.06 4.94
C ASN A 29 -8.30 0.36 6.01
N PRO A 30 -9.27 1.23 5.68
CA PRO A 30 -10.21 1.77 6.66
C PRO A 30 -11.13 0.69 7.26
N ASN A 31 -11.35 -0.42 6.55
CA ASN A 31 -12.21 -1.50 7.01
C ASN A 31 -11.53 -2.39 8.06
N SER A 32 -10.19 -2.44 8.08
CA SER A 32 -9.43 -3.29 9.02
C SER A 32 -8.54 -2.51 9.98
N GLY A 33 -8.32 -1.21 9.74
CA GLY A 33 -7.32 -0.40 10.45
C GLY A 33 -5.87 -0.77 10.14
N THR A 34 -5.63 -1.75 9.26
CA THR A 34 -4.27 -2.18 8.89
C THR A 34 -3.54 -1.05 8.18
N ARG A 35 -2.37 -0.67 8.70
CA ARG A 35 -1.50 0.36 8.11
C ARG A 35 -0.15 -0.22 7.71
N VAL A 36 0.32 0.11 6.51
CA VAL A 36 1.61 -0.31 5.96
C VAL A 36 2.39 0.91 5.50
N GLY A 37 3.66 1.02 5.90
CA GLY A 37 4.56 2.13 5.56
C GLY A 37 5.63 1.76 4.54
N PHE A 38 6.12 2.76 3.81
CA PHE A 38 7.09 2.65 2.72
C PHE A 38 8.04 3.86 2.72
N THR A 39 9.25 3.63 2.23
CA THR A 39 10.31 4.64 2.06
C THR A 39 10.33 5.27 0.66
N ASP A 40 9.59 4.70 -0.29
CA ASP A 40 9.59 5.09 -1.70
C ASP A 40 8.30 4.66 -2.40
N TRP A 41 8.06 5.24 -3.58
CA TRP A 41 6.88 4.98 -4.40
C TRP A 41 6.87 3.58 -5.01
N GLU A 42 8.05 3.04 -5.35
CA GLU A 42 8.16 1.75 -6.01
C GLU A 42 7.66 0.62 -5.10
N SER A 43 8.05 0.65 -3.83
CA SER A 43 7.60 -0.29 -2.80
C SER A 43 6.08 -0.21 -2.58
N LEU A 44 5.51 0.99 -2.58
CA LEU A 44 4.05 1.18 -2.50
C LEU A 44 3.34 0.58 -3.71
N ILE A 45 3.80 0.89 -4.93
CA ILE A 45 3.19 0.40 -6.17
C ILE A 45 3.28 -1.12 -6.24
N ALA A 46 4.44 -1.70 -5.88
CA ALA A 46 4.63 -3.14 -5.81
C ALA A 46 3.64 -3.79 -4.82
N TYR A 47 3.43 -3.18 -3.66
CA TYR A 47 2.43 -3.64 -2.70
C TYR A 47 1.01 -3.62 -3.30
N LEU A 48 0.59 -2.50 -3.90
CA LEU A 48 -0.76 -2.35 -4.48
C LEU A 48 -1.00 -3.33 -5.64
N ASN A 49 0.03 -3.57 -6.46
CA ASN A 49 -0.02 -4.55 -7.53
C ASN A 49 -0.24 -5.97 -6.99
N ARG A 50 0.44 -6.37 -5.92
CA ARG A 50 0.22 -7.69 -5.28
C ARG A 50 -1.20 -7.84 -4.77
N GLN A 51 -1.73 -6.82 -4.09
CA GLN A 51 -3.12 -6.84 -3.59
C GLN A 51 -4.16 -6.95 -4.71
N THR A 52 -3.84 -6.42 -5.90
CA THR A 52 -4.73 -6.48 -7.06
C THR A 52 -4.61 -7.83 -7.80
N VAL A 53 -3.42 -8.42 -7.85
CA VAL A 53 -3.14 -9.69 -8.54
C VAL A 53 -3.60 -10.90 -7.73
N ASP A 54 -3.40 -10.93 -6.41
CA ASP A 54 -3.81 -12.07 -5.57
C ASP A 54 -5.34 -12.30 -5.58
N ARG A 55 -6.13 -11.26 -5.85
CA ARG A 55 -7.58 -11.39 -6.06
C ARG A 55 -7.98 -12.04 -7.39
N LYS A 56 -7.10 -12.03 -8.40
CA LYS A 56 -7.40 -12.62 -9.71
C LYS A 56 -7.16 -14.13 -9.75
N LYS A 57 -6.69 -14.77 -8.68
CA LYS A 57 -6.63 -16.23 -8.63
C LYS A 57 -8.06 -16.77 -8.41
N PRO A 58 -8.69 -17.42 -9.41
CA PRO A 58 -9.91 -18.16 -9.16
C PRO A 58 -9.60 -19.26 -8.14
N ILE A 59 -10.50 -19.45 -7.19
CA ILE A 59 -10.54 -20.63 -6.33
C ILE A 59 -10.60 -21.82 -7.29
N ALA A 60 -9.51 -22.60 -7.36
CA ALA A 60 -9.52 -23.88 -8.04
C ALA A 60 -10.39 -24.82 -7.19
N ILE A 61 -11.67 -24.90 -7.55
CA ILE A 61 -12.59 -25.90 -7.02
C ILE A 61 -12.11 -27.23 -7.62
N ARG A 62 -11.48 -28.07 -6.79
CA ARG A 62 -11.27 -29.49 -7.07
C ARG A 62 -12.48 -30.29 -6.64
#